data_AF-I0YIC1-F1
#
_entry.id   AF-I0YIC1-F1
#
_cell.length_a   1.000
_cell.length_b   1.000
_cell.length_c   1.000
_cell.angle_alpha   90.00
_cell.angle_beta   90.00
_cell.angle_gamma   90.00
#
_symmetry.space_group_name_H-M   'P 1'
#
loop_
_entity.id
_entity.type
_entity.pdbx_description
1 polymer ?
#
loop_
_entity_poly.entity_id
_entity_poly.type
_entity_poly.pdbx_seq_one_letter_code
_entity_poly.pdbx_strand_id
1 'polypeptide(L)'
;MAGLAAQRLSASGLSERVSVRVGDACHVPQDLQPLAGIFSCFGLQQMPEPQQVLGNWISALAPGGILALCYWPPPDGQRDAAWRALTDPSLFKPSASIQRGWDADLAAAAMAAGADVLGDISPAHPMQFDSPSHCFDVRTRDPSQMAA
;
A
#
# COMPACT_ATOMS: atom_id res chain seq x y z
N MET A 1 -12.43 -1.25 -13.60
CA MET A 1 -11.92 -1.68 -12.27
C MET A 1 -13.05 -1.94 -11.26
N ALA A 2 -13.96 -0.99 -11.00
CA ALA A 2 -15.06 -1.17 -10.03
C ALA A 2 -15.91 -2.45 -10.27
N GLY A 3 -16.28 -2.73 -11.52
CA GLY A 3 -17.09 -3.91 -11.87
C GLY A 3 -16.41 -5.25 -11.55
N LEU A 4 -15.09 -5.35 -11.77
CA LEU A 4 -14.34 -6.58 -11.47
C LEU A 4 -14.23 -6.81 -9.95
N ALA A 5 -13.97 -5.74 -9.18
CA ALA A 5 -13.88 -5.83 -7.73
C ALA A 5 -15.24 -6.19 -7.10
N ALA A 6 -16.34 -5.58 -7.58
CA ALA A 6 -17.69 -5.94 -7.16
C ALA A 6 -18.05 -7.39 -7.53
N GLN A 7 -17.67 -7.85 -8.72
CA GLN A 7 -17.89 -9.23 -9.14
C GLN A 7 -17.11 -10.23 -8.27
N ARG A 8 -15.84 -9.93 -7.94
CA ARG A 8 -15.01 -10.75 -7.03
C ARG A 8 -15.58 -10.79 -5.62
N LEU A 9 -16.11 -9.68 -5.14
CA LEU A 9 -16.79 -9.60 -3.85
C LEU A 9 -18.07 -10.45 -3.83
N SER A 10 -18.89 -10.37 -4.87
CA SER A 10 -20.09 -11.23 -4.98
C SER A 10 -19.73 -12.71 -5.02
N ALA A 11 -18.66 -13.08 -5.72
CA ALA A 11 -18.20 -14.46 -5.80
C ALA A 11 -17.59 -14.98 -4.48
N SER A 12 -17.10 -14.11 -3.58
CA SER A 12 -16.51 -14.52 -2.30
C SER A 12 -17.54 -14.75 -1.19
N GLY A 13 -18.82 -14.37 -1.41
CA GLY A 13 -19.86 -14.44 -0.38
C GLY A 13 -19.68 -13.41 0.75
N LEU A 14 -18.83 -12.40 0.56
CA LEU A 14 -18.53 -11.39 1.58
C LEU A 14 -19.34 -10.09 1.44
N SER A 15 -20.28 -10.01 0.49
CA SER A 15 -21.02 -8.79 0.15
C SER A 15 -21.80 -8.16 1.30
N GLU A 16 -22.14 -8.93 2.35
CA GLU A 16 -22.80 -8.40 3.55
C GLU A 16 -21.84 -7.68 4.52
N ARG A 17 -20.54 -7.92 4.39
CA ARG A 17 -19.50 -7.42 5.32
C ARG A 17 -18.48 -6.50 4.66
N VAL A 18 -18.35 -6.58 3.34
CA VAL A 18 -17.37 -5.83 2.57
C VAL A 18 -18.11 -5.09 1.47
N SER A 19 -17.76 -3.82 1.26
CA SER A 19 -18.20 -3.04 0.11
C SER A 19 -16.99 -2.49 -0.62
N VAL A 20 -17.14 -2.27 -1.93
CA VAL A 20 -16.08 -1.69 -2.76
C VAL A 20 -16.51 -0.29 -3.18
N ARG A 21 -15.61 0.68 -3.00
CA ARG A 21 -15.79 2.04 -3.47
C ARG A 21 -14.62 2.46 -4.32
N VAL A 22 -14.91 3.23 -5.36
CA VAL A 22 -13.90 3.88 -6.20
C VAL A 22 -13.97 5.37 -5.92
N GLY A 23 -12.82 5.95 -5.58
CA GLY A 23 -12.69 7.36 -5.25
C GLY A 23 -11.23 7.75 -5.09
N ASP A 24 -11.00 9.01 -4.75
CA ASP A 24 -9.69 9.53 -4.41
C ASP A 24 -9.29 9.06 -3.01
N ALA A 25 -8.24 8.24 -2.94
CA ALA A 25 -7.73 7.73 -1.67
C ALA A 25 -7.01 8.80 -0.84
N CYS A 26 -6.71 9.98 -1.38
CA CYS A 26 -6.14 11.09 -0.61
C CYS A 26 -7.10 11.66 0.43
N HIS A 27 -8.41 11.40 0.28
CA HIS A 27 -9.47 11.93 1.12
C HIS A 27 -10.46 10.82 1.51
N VAL A 28 -10.70 10.65 2.83
CA VAL A 28 -11.73 9.73 3.30
C VAL A 28 -13.10 10.41 3.20
N PRO A 29 -14.08 9.85 2.45
CA PRO A 29 -15.43 10.39 2.37
C PRO A 29 -16.09 10.56 3.73
N GLN A 30 -16.82 11.67 3.94
CA GLN A 30 -17.47 11.98 5.21
C GLN A 30 -18.49 10.91 5.64
N ASP A 31 -19.16 10.25 4.69
CA ASP A 31 -20.14 9.19 4.97
C ASP A 31 -19.51 7.90 5.50
N LEU A 32 -18.18 7.78 5.49
CA LEU A 32 -17.44 6.68 6.10
C LEU A 32 -16.88 7.02 7.48
N GLN A 33 -16.96 8.28 7.92
CA GLN A 33 -16.36 8.74 9.16
C GLN A 33 -17.36 8.69 10.34
N PRO A 34 -16.88 8.47 11.58
CA PRO A 34 -15.51 8.14 11.94
C PRO A 34 -15.19 6.64 11.77
N LEU A 35 -13.94 6.32 11.44
CA LEU A 35 -13.48 4.95 11.22
C LEU A 35 -12.84 4.34 12.47
N ALA A 36 -13.18 3.09 12.78
CA ALA A 36 -12.49 2.33 13.84
C ALA A 36 -11.04 1.97 13.46
N GLY A 37 -10.74 1.90 12.17
CA GLY A 37 -9.39 1.72 11.70
C GLY A 37 -9.22 1.85 10.20
N ILE A 38 -7.97 2.05 9.79
CA ILE A 38 -7.54 2.15 8.39
C ILE A 38 -6.37 1.20 8.20
N PHE A 39 -6.44 0.36 7.18
CA PHE A 39 -5.32 -0.47 6.76
C PHE A 39 -4.93 -0.10 5.33
N SER A 40 -3.66 0.25 5.13
CA SER A 40 -3.11 0.56 3.81
C SER A 40 -1.87 -0.28 3.55
N CYS A 41 -1.97 -1.12 2.51
CA CYS A 41 -0.87 -1.98 2.08
C CYS A 41 -0.33 -1.45 0.75
N PHE A 42 0.87 -0.89 0.79
CA PHE A 42 1.57 -0.24 -0.33
C PHE A 42 0.81 0.93 -0.99
N GLY A 43 -0.27 1.42 -0.36
CA GLY A 43 -1.10 2.48 -0.90
C GLY A 43 -0.51 3.87 -0.69
N LEU A 44 -0.06 4.18 0.54
CA LEU A 44 0.42 5.51 0.91
C LEU A 44 1.62 5.98 0.06
N GLN A 45 2.55 5.07 -0.21
CA GLN A 45 3.74 5.34 -1.04
C GLN A 45 3.42 5.71 -2.51
N GLN A 46 2.18 5.49 -2.96
CA GLN A 46 1.76 5.85 -4.32
C GLN A 46 1.12 7.25 -4.37
N MET A 47 0.81 7.84 -3.22
CA MET A 47 0.10 9.12 -3.12
C MET A 47 1.01 10.30 -3.47
N PRO A 48 0.49 11.39 -4.07
CA PRO A 48 1.29 12.55 -4.47
C PRO A 48 1.91 13.28 -3.27
N GLU A 49 1.21 13.32 -2.12
CA GLU A 49 1.64 13.99 -0.88
C GLU A 49 1.43 13.07 0.33
N PRO A 50 2.28 12.05 0.53
CA PRO A 50 2.04 10.98 1.51
C PRO A 50 1.79 11.47 2.94
N GLN A 51 2.50 12.51 3.38
CA GLN A 51 2.36 13.06 4.73
C GLN A 51 1.02 13.77 4.92
N GLN A 52 0.57 14.52 3.93
CA GLN A 52 -0.75 15.17 3.95
C GLN A 52 -1.87 14.12 3.92
N VAL A 53 -1.74 13.11 3.07
CA VAL A 53 -2.71 12.02 2.99
C VAL A 53 -2.76 11.23 4.30
N LEU A 54 -1.62 10.98 4.94
CA LEU A 54 -1.57 10.36 6.26
C LEU A 54 -2.36 11.18 7.30
N GLY A 55 -2.18 12.50 7.31
CA GLY A 55 -2.96 13.39 8.18
C GLY A 55 -4.47 13.32 7.92
N ASN A 56 -4.87 13.26 6.65
CA ASN A 56 -6.28 13.09 6.26
C ASN A 56 -6.85 11.74 6.71
N TRP A 57 -6.06 10.67 6.66
CA TRP A 57 -6.48 9.36 7.14
C TRP A 57 -6.61 9.33 8.66
N ILE A 58 -5.65 9.92 9.38
CA ILE A 58 -5.68 10.01 10.85
C ILE A 58 -6.90 10.80 11.33
N SER A 59 -7.22 11.93 10.69
CA SER A 59 -8.38 12.75 11.09
C SER A 59 -9.74 12.07 10.86
N ALA A 60 -9.78 11.04 10.01
CA ALA A 60 -10.97 10.23 9.76
C ALA A 60 -11.20 9.14 10.82
N LEU A 61 -10.23 8.87 11.71
CA LEU A 61 -10.35 7.87 12.75
C LEU A 61 -11.26 8.35 13.90
N ALA A 62 -11.99 7.42 14.49
CA ALA A 62 -12.60 7.63 15.81
C ALA A 62 -11.50 7.77 16.88
N PRO A 63 -11.76 8.43 18.03
CA PRO A 63 -10.84 8.40 19.16
C PRO A 63 -10.49 6.96 19.56
N GLY A 64 -9.20 6.64 19.59
CA GLY A 64 -8.70 5.27 19.84
C GLY A 64 -8.71 4.33 18.62
N GLY A 65 -9.09 4.82 17.43
CA GLY A 65 -9.00 4.07 16.19
C GLY A 65 -7.55 3.82 15.75
N ILE A 66 -7.34 2.76 14.96
CA ILE A 66 -5.99 2.29 14.60
C ILE A 66 -5.74 2.43 13.10
N LEU A 67 -4.61 3.03 12.74
CA LEU A 67 -4.10 3.05 11.38
C LEU A 67 -2.84 2.19 11.27
N ALA A 68 -2.86 1.24 10.33
CA ALA A 68 -1.75 0.35 10.05
C ALA A 68 -1.28 0.53 8.60
N LEU A 69 0.01 0.86 8.45
CA LEU A 69 0.66 1.07 7.16
C LEU A 69 1.67 -0.03 6.90
N CYS A 70 1.60 -0.62 5.71
CA CYS A 70 2.65 -1.45 5.16
C CYS A 70 3.17 -0.76 3.90
N TYR A 71 4.47 -0.59 3.76
CA TYR A 71 5.09 0.01 2.59
C TYR A 71 6.44 -0.64 2.28
N TRP A 72 6.89 -0.49 1.04
CA TRP A 72 8.24 -0.86 0.66
C TRP A 72 9.20 0.26 1.07
N PRO A 73 10.22 -0.03 1.88
CA PRO A 73 11.24 0.97 2.16
C PRO A 73 11.91 1.38 0.85
N PRO A 74 12.33 2.66 0.72
CA PRO A 74 13.03 3.12 -0.45
C PRO A 74 14.27 2.24 -0.70
N PRO A 75 14.64 2.04 -1.98
CA PRO A 75 15.84 1.26 -2.29
C PRO A 75 17.06 1.94 -1.66
N ASP A 76 17.73 1.22 -0.77
CA ASP A 76 18.93 1.58 -0.02
C ASP A 76 20.21 1.61 -0.88
N GLY A 77 20.06 1.80 -2.20
CA GLY A 77 21.16 1.71 -3.16
C GLY A 77 21.70 0.30 -3.38
N GLN A 78 21.33 -0.69 -2.54
CA GLN A 78 21.73 -2.10 -2.66
C GLN A 78 20.60 -3.03 -3.11
N ARG A 79 19.40 -2.51 -3.39
CA ARG A 79 18.36 -3.29 -4.09
C ARG A 79 18.76 -3.52 -5.55
N ASP A 80 19.46 -4.64 -5.70
CA ASP A 80 19.94 -5.34 -6.87
C ASP A 80 19.28 -5.00 -8.20
N ALA A 81 20.11 -4.97 -9.24
CA ALA A 81 19.78 -4.82 -10.65
C ALA A 81 18.58 -5.67 -11.14
N ALA A 82 18.20 -6.74 -10.42
CA ALA A 82 16.99 -7.52 -10.67
C ALA A 82 15.68 -6.72 -10.49
N TRP A 83 15.62 -5.79 -9.53
CA TRP A 83 14.45 -4.91 -9.37
C TRP A 83 14.39 -3.82 -10.43
N ARG A 84 15.54 -3.31 -10.90
CA ARG A 84 15.62 -2.33 -12.00
C ARG A 84 14.98 -2.85 -13.30
N ALA A 85 15.10 -4.15 -13.57
CA ALA A 85 14.46 -4.79 -14.72
C ALA A 85 12.92 -4.91 -14.56
N LEU A 86 12.43 -5.07 -13.33
CA LEU A 86 10.98 -5.11 -13.00
C LEU A 86 10.36 -3.70 -12.93
N THR A 87 11.16 -2.69 -12.62
CA THR A 87 10.77 -1.28 -12.60
C THR A 87 11.20 -0.56 -13.88
N ASP A 88 11.30 -1.28 -15.01
CA ASP A 88 11.54 -0.65 -16.30
C ASP A 88 10.51 0.49 -16.46
N PRO A 89 10.94 1.76 -16.57
CA PRO A 89 10.05 2.91 -16.69
C PRO A 89 9.10 2.82 -17.89
N SER A 90 9.41 1.96 -18.88
CA SER A 90 8.58 1.68 -20.04
C SER A 90 7.45 0.67 -19.77
N LEU A 91 7.59 -0.19 -18.76
CA LEU A 91 6.57 -1.18 -18.32
C LEU A 91 5.77 -0.70 -17.11
N PHE A 92 6.40 0.09 -16.25
CA PHE A 92 5.80 0.74 -15.10
C PHE A 92 6.20 2.20 -15.19
N LYS A 93 5.30 3.14 -15.51
CA LYS A 93 5.59 4.54 -15.19
C LYS A 93 5.68 4.56 -13.67
N PRO A 94 6.86 4.76 -13.05
CA PRO A 94 6.88 5.07 -11.64
C PRO A 94 5.98 6.29 -11.54
N SER A 95 4.93 6.23 -10.73
CA SER A 95 4.30 7.48 -10.36
C SER A 95 5.44 8.37 -9.87
N ALA A 96 5.44 9.64 -10.26
CA ALA A 96 6.46 10.59 -9.83
C ALA A 96 6.58 10.71 -8.28
N SER A 97 5.82 9.93 -7.53
CA SER A 97 5.57 9.98 -6.10
C SER A 97 6.36 8.98 -5.23
N ILE A 98 7.11 7.99 -5.76
CA ILE A 98 8.15 7.36 -4.92
C ILE A 98 9.39 8.26 -4.92
N GLN A 99 9.21 9.46 -4.38
CA GLN A 99 10.30 10.39 -4.12
C GLN A 99 11.20 9.74 -3.05
N ARG A 100 12.52 9.84 -3.23
CA ARG A 100 13.45 9.40 -2.19
C ARG A 100 13.15 10.16 -0.90
N GLY A 101 13.04 9.44 0.21
CA GLY A 101 12.82 10.03 1.53
C GLY A 101 11.37 10.40 1.85
N TRP A 102 10.38 9.97 1.05
CA TRP A 102 8.96 10.18 1.38
C TRP A 102 8.58 9.61 2.75
N ASP A 103 9.29 8.57 3.19
CA ASP A 103 9.09 7.84 4.43
C ASP A 103 9.87 8.39 5.63
N ALA A 104 10.82 9.30 5.39
CA ALA A 104 11.78 9.77 6.40
C ALA A 104 11.13 10.43 7.63
N ASP A 105 9.91 10.95 7.50
CA ASP A 105 9.20 11.71 8.53
C ASP A 105 7.78 11.20 8.81
N LEU A 106 7.42 9.96 8.45
CA LEU A 106 6.06 9.46 8.63
C LEU A 106 5.62 9.44 10.11
N ALA A 107 6.50 9.03 11.01
CA ALA A 107 6.24 9.03 12.45
C ALA A 107 5.98 10.46 12.96
N ALA A 108 6.80 11.42 12.54
CA ALA A 108 6.64 12.83 12.91
C ALA A 108 5.34 13.42 12.35
N ALA A 109 5.02 13.12 11.09
CA ALA A 109 3.78 13.55 10.45
C ALA A 109 2.54 12.95 11.16
N ALA A 110 2.60 11.68 11.57
CA ALA A 110 1.52 11.04 12.32
C ALA A 110 1.28 11.72 13.68
N MET A 111 2.34 12.00 14.42
CA MET A 111 2.26 12.72 15.70
C MET A 111 1.75 14.14 15.54
N ALA A 112 2.18 14.86 14.49
CA ALA A 112 1.67 16.19 14.17
C ALA A 112 0.17 16.19 13.81
N ALA A 113 -0.33 15.07 13.26
CA ALA A 113 -1.75 14.85 13.00
C ALA A 113 -2.55 14.36 14.24
N GLY A 114 -1.90 14.21 15.40
CA GLY A 114 -2.54 13.84 16.66
C GLY A 114 -2.62 12.33 16.93
N ALA A 115 -1.84 11.50 16.24
CA ALA A 115 -1.75 10.06 16.50
C ALA A 115 -0.49 9.69 17.29
N ASP A 116 -0.59 8.64 18.11
CA ASP A 116 0.57 8.01 18.74
C ASP A 116 1.14 6.90 17.84
N VAL A 117 2.47 6.79 17.80
CA VAL A 117 3.15 5.68 17.09
C VAL A 117 3.21 4.46 18.01
N LEU A 118 2.40 3.45 17.73
CA LEU A 118 2.35 2.22 18.52
C LEU A 118 3.48 1.24 18.18
N GLY A 119 4.00 1.28 16.94
CA GLY A 119 5.09 0.42 16.51
C GLY A 119 5.55 0.75 15.09
N ASP A 120 6.85 0.70 14.89
CA ASP A 120 7.53 0.75 13.59
C ASP A 120 8.42 -0.49 13.50
N ILE A 121 8.09 -1.38 12.57
CA ILE A 121 8.71 -2.69 12.45
C ILE A 121 9.17 -2.85 11.02
N SER A 122 10.44 -3.20 10.85
CA SER A 122 11.02 -3.63 9.56
C SER A 122 11.15 -5.15 9.56
N PRO A 123 10.11 -5.90 9.16
CA PRO A 123 10.18 -7.35 9.15
C PRO A 123 11.13 -7.81 8.05
N ALA A 124 12.21 -8.48 8.44
CA ALA A 124 13.07 -9.20 7.52
C ALA A 124 12.71 -10.69 7.56
N HIS A 125 12.04 -11.18 6.51
CA HIS A 125 11.82 -12.61 6.32
C HIS A 125 12.72 -13.12 5.19
N PRO A 126 13.50 -14.19 5.42
CA PRO A 126 14.27 -14.80 4.35
C PRO A 126 13.31 -15.36 3.30
N MET A 127 13.35 -14.81 2.09
CA MET A 127 12.74 -15.43 0.92
C MET A 127 13.77 -16.35 0.30
N GLN A 128 13.56 -17.65 0.42
CA GLN A 128 14.36 -18.65 -0.28
C GLN A 128 13.69 -18.94 -1.63
N PHE A 129 14.49 -18.94 -2.69
CA PHE A 129 14.09 -19.39 -4.01
C PHE A 129 14.97 -20.57 -4.39
N ASP A 130 14.38 -21.61 -4.97
CA ASP A 130 15.12 -22.81 -5.37
C ASP A 130 16.18 -22.52 -6.43
N SER A 131 16.01 -21.44 -7.19
CA SER A 131 17.00 -20.94 -8.15
C SER A 131 16.77 -19.44 -8.47
N PRO A 132 17.77 -18.74 -9.03
CA PRO A 132 17.59 -17.38 -9.55
C PRO A 132 16.47 -17.27 -10.60
N SER A 133 16.29 -18.29 -11.44
CA SER A 133 15.20 -18.35 -12.43
C SER A 133 13.83 -18.45 -11.76
N HIS A 134 13.70 -19.28 -10.72
CA HIS A 134 12.47 -19.38 -9.94
C HIS A 134 12.10 -18.02 -9.30
N CYS A 135 13.10 -17.28 -8.80
CA CYS A 135 12.89 -15.92 -8.30
C CYS A 135 12.37 -14.95 -9.38
N PHE A 136 12.90 -15.05 -10.60
CA PHE A 136 12.45 -14.21 -11.71
C PHE A 136 11.02 -14.56 -12.14
N ASP A 137 10.70 -15.84 -12.27
CA ASP A 137 9.38 -16.31 -12.71
C ASP A 137 8.27 -15.91 -11.72
N VAL A 138 8.50 -16.09 -10.42
CA VAL A 138 7.52 -15.68 -9.38
C VAL A 138 7.27 -14.17 -9.41
N ARG A 139 8.28 -13.37 -9.75
CA ARG A 139 8.21 -11.91 -9.76
C ARG A 139 7.73 -11.30 -11.08
N THR A 140 7.80 -12.05 -12.18
CA THR A 140 7.42 -11.58 -13.53
C THR A 140 6.17 -12.26 -14.09
N ARG A 141 5.63 -13.28 -13.40
CA ARG A 141 4.42 -13.97 -13.86
C ARG A 141 3.24 -13.01 -14.01
N ASP A 142 2.64 -13.05 -15.20
CA ASP A 142 1.37 -12.41 -15.49
C ASP A 142 0.26 -13.09 -14.65
N PRO A 143 -0.48 -12.35 -13.82
CA PRO A 143 -1.58 -12.91 -13.02
C PRO A 143 -2.69 -13.57 -13.86
N SER A 144 -2.73 -13.38 -15.18
CA SER A 144 -3.63 -14.09 -16.09
C SER A 144 -3.38 -15.62 -16.17
N GLN A 145 -2.21 -16.10 -15.74
CA GLN A 145 -1.82 -17.52 -15.87
C GLN A 145 -2.03 -18.37 -14.60
N MET A 146 -2.59 -17.81 -13.52
CA MET A 146 -2.83 -18.52 -12.26
C MET A 146 -4.25 -19.10 -12.11
N ALA A 147 -5.10 -18.99 -13.14
CA ALA A 147 -6.49 -19.44 -13.13
C ALA A 147 -6.73 -20.74 -13.95
N ALA A 148 -5.77 -21.66 -13.94
CA ALA A 148 -5.92 -23.00 -14.52
C ALA A 148 -5.87 -24.07 -13.42
#